data_AF-M8CW81-F1
#
_entry.id   AF-M8CW81-F1
#
_cell.length_a   1.000
_cell.length_b   1.000
_cell.length_c   1.000
_cell.angle_alpha   90.00
_cell.angle_beta   90.00
_cell.angle_gamma   90.00
#
_symmetry.space_group_name_H-M   'P 1'
#
loop_
_entity.id
_entity.type
_entity.pdbx_description
1 polymer ?
#
loop_
_entity_poly.entity_id
_entity_poly.type
_entity_poly.pdbx_seq_one_letter_code
_entity_poly.pdbx_strand_id
1 'polypeptide(L)'
;MGPCGGGGGDVWEMDVRGVDRIVKVVLWHSGAVDAISVSYERDGREEQAKHRGKPEGHRSEICLEPGEYLVGVKGNLGNFGGCFLLGTLTFISNLRTFGPYGTREGPPFDLPAAGGKIVGFHGRSGGLLDALGTYVSILPFVLHEHVNVYCTSSPDVLRMSTSIYFCILHVARHVPLVCVGGLVA
;
A
#
# COMPACT_ATOMS: atom_id res chain seq x y z
N MET A 1 3.62 5.70 -5.33
CA MET A 1 2.71 6.86 -5.21
C MET A 1 3.41 7.94 -4.38
N GLY A 2 3.10 9.22 -4.62
CA GLY A 2 3.79 10.33 -3.97
C GLY A 2 5.13 10.68 -4.65
N PRO A 3 6.06 11.37 -3.95
CA PRO A 3 6.00 11.70 -2.53
C PRO A 3 5.13 12.93 -2.24
N CYS A 4 4.52 12.97 -1.05
CA CYS A 4 3.86 14.13 -0.49
C CYS A 4 4.80 14.79 0.54
N GLY A 5 4.99 16.10 0.47
CA GLY A 5 5.90 16.82 1.36
C GLY A 5 6.59 18.02 0.72
N GLY A 6 7.70 18.42 1.33
CA GLY A 6 8.56 19.51 0.88
C GLY A 6 9.57 19.15 -0.20
N GLY A 7 10.13 20.19 -0.82
CA GLY A 7 11.27 20.09 -1.74
C GLY A 7 12.64 19.99 -1.06
N GLY A 8 12.71 20.09 0.27
CA GLY A 8 13.95 20.00 1.06
C GLY A 8 14.54 18.59 1.11
N GLY A 9 15.72 18.46 1.74
CA GLY A 9 16.40 17.18 1.97
C GLY A 9 16.92 16.47 0.72
N ASP A 10 17.50 15.29 0.92
CA ASP A 10 18.01 14.44 -0.15
C ASP A 10 17.01 13.34 -0.51
N VAL A 11 16.96 12.98 -1.80
CA VAL A 11 16.12 11.87 -2.27
C VAL A 11 16.65 10.56 -1.69
N TRP A 12 15.72 9.72 -1.25
CA TRP A 12 16.03 8.36 -0.87
C TRP A 12 14.92 7.41 -1.33
N GLU A 13 15.33 6.19 -1.59
CA GLU A 13 14.45 5.09 -1.91
C GLU A 13 14.83 3.85 -1.10
N MET A 14 13.84 2.98 -0.91
CA MET A 14 14.01 1.65 -0.34
C MET A 14 14.10 0.66 -1.50
N ASP A 15 15.04 -0.27 -1.46
CA ASP A 15 15.00 -1.39 -2.39
C ASP A 15 13.81 -2.28 -2.01
N VAL A 16 12.81 -2.37 -2.89
CA VAL A 16 11.60 -3.16 -2.67
C VAL A 16 11.60 -4.51 -3.39
N ARG A 17 12.67 -4.85 -4.12
CA ARG A 17 12.76 -6.13 -4.83
C ARG A 17 12.78 -7.29 -3.84
N GLY A 18 11.90 -8.27 -4.02
CA GLY A 18 11.84 -9.44 -3.14
C GLY A 18 11.32 -9.13 -1.73
N VAL A 19 10.74 -7.95 -1.48
CA VAL A 19 10.10 -7.66 -0.20
C VAL A 19 8.74 -8.35 -0.14
N ASP A 20 8.58 -9.25 0.83
CA ASP A 20 7.37 -10.03 1.05
C ASP A 20 6.32 -9.21 1.80
N ARG A 21 6.72 -8.61 2.93
CA ARG A 21 5.87 -7.73 3.75
C ARG A 21 6.69 -6.80 4.63
N ILE A 22 6.12 -5.65 4.95
CA ILE A 22 6.60 -4.82 6.06
C ILE A 22 6.18 -5.50 7.37
N VAL A 23 7.09 -5.58 8.35
CA VAL A 23 6.81 -6.14 9.68
C VAL A 23 6.76 -5.07 10.76
N LYS A 24 7.55 -4.01 10.61
CA LYS A 24 7.64 -2.93 11.58
C LYS A 24 7.91 -1.59 10.93
N VAL A 25 7.25 -0.56 11.42
CA VAL A 25 7.60 0.84 11.12
C VAL A 25 7.99 1.53 12.43
N VAL A 26 9.15 2.17 12.44
CA VAL A 26 9.65 2.96 13.57
C VAL A 26 9.66 4.42 13.15
N LEU A 27 9.06 5.28 13.97
CA LEU A 27 8.97 6.71 13.76
C LEU A 27 9.62 7.45 14.91
N TRP A 28 10.32 8.52 14.57
CA TRP A 28 10.76 9.54 15.51
C TRP A 28 10.00 10.81 15.20
N HIS A 29 9.35 11.38 16.20
CA HIS A 29 8.46 12.51 16.01
C HIS A 29 8.34 13.40 17.24
N SER A 30 7.96 14.65 16.99
CA SER A 30 7.79 15.69 18.01
C SER A 30 6.82 16.78 17.50
N GLY A 31 7.35 17.96 17.19
CA GLY A 31 6.64 18.98 16.42
C GLY A 31 6.36 18.53 14.97
N ALA A 32 7.24 17.70 14.41
CA ALA A 32 7.14 17.14 13.06
C ALA A 32 7.38 15.64 13.10
N VAL A 33 7.44 15.00 11.92
CA VAL A 33 8.09 13.69 11.79
C VAL A 33 9.58 13.89 11.52
N ASP A 34 10.39 13.50 12.49
CA ASP A 34 11.84 13.65 12.50
C ASP A 34 12.52 12.57 11.65
N ALA A 35 12.12 11.30 11.84
CA ALA A 35 12.66 10.19 11.07
C ALA A 35 11.72 8.99 10.93
N ILE A 36 12.02 8.13 9.95
CA ILE A 36 11.37 6.84 9.72
C ILE A 36 12.39 5.74 9.47
N SER A 37 12.15 4.55 10.01
CA SER A 37 12.85 3.30 9.67
C SER A 37 11.83 2.17 9.52
N VAL A 38 12.11 1.22 8.66
CA VAL A 38 11.18 0.15 8.30
C VAL A 38 11.90 -1.17 8.35
N SER A 39 11.32 -2.14 9.04
CA SER A 39 11.72 -3.55 8.97
C SER A 39 10.75 -4.32 8.09
N TYR A 40 11.27 -5.23 7.30
CA TYR A 40 10.53 -6.01 6.33
C TYR A 40 11.10 -7.42 6.20
N GLU A 41 10.25 -8.35 5.77
CA GLU A 41 10.66 -9.69 5.38
C GLU A 41 11.06 -9.71 3.90
N ARG A 42 12.20 -10.34 3.63
CA ARG A 42 12.74 -10.62 2.30
C ARG A 42 13.34 -12.02 2.30
N ASP A 43 12.90 -12.87 1.38
CA ASP A 43 13.41 -14.23 1.22
C ASP A 43 13.40 -15.03 2.55
N GLY A 44 12.35 -14.82 3.36
CA GLY A 44 12.19 -15.45 4.68
C GLY A 44 13.10 -14.90 5.80
N ARG A 45 13.78 -13.77 5.59
CA ARG A 45 14.59 -13.09 6.61
C ARG A 45 14.04 -11.70 6.90
N GLU A 46 14.12 -11.28 8.16
CA GLU A 46 13.82 -9.90 8.53
C GLU A 46 15.05 -9.02 8.31
N GLU A 47 14.86 -7.92 7.58
CA GLU A 47 15.86 -6.88 7.35
C GLU A 47 15.33 -5.55 7.85
N GLN A 48 16.22 -4.69 8.36
CA GLN A 48 15.89 -3.33 8.79
C GLN A 48 16.55 -2.30 7.88
N ALA A 49 15.74 -1.46 7.24
CA ALA A 49 16.23 -0.33 6.48
C ALA A 49 16.79 0.75 7.43
N LYS A 50 17.93 1.34 7.04
CA LYS A 50 18.52 2.52 7.70
C LYS A 50 17.46 3.61 7.84
N HIS A 51 17.43 4.29 8.98
CA HIS A 51 16.50 5.41 9.18
C HIS A 51 16.75 6.55 8.16
N ARG A 52 15.69 7.31 7.89
CA ARG A 52 15.67 8.49 7.02
C ARG A 52 15.26 9.68 7.85
N GLY A 53 16.03 10.78 7.80
CA GLY A 53 15.96 11.87 8.78
C GLY A 53 16.81 11.61 10.02
N LYS A 54 16.80 12.54 10.98
CA LYS A 54 17.52 12.40 12.25
C LYS A 54 16.61 11.75 13.30
N PRO A 55 17.06 10.69 13.99
CA PRO A 55 16.25 9.97 14.97
C PRO A 55 16.18 10.73 16.30
N GLU A 56 15.63 11.94 16.24
CA GLU A 56 15.44 12.86 17.37
C GLU A 56 13.95 12.90 17.78
N GLY A 57 13.65 13.25 19.03
CA GLY A 57 12.26 13.28 19.51
C GLY A 57 11.75 11.94 20.07
N HIS A 58 10.43 11.79 20.12
CA HIS A 58 9.78 10.62 20.69
C HIS A 58 9.76 9.45 19.71
N ARG A 59 10.16 8.27 20.18
CA ARG A 59 10.21 7.05 19.37
C ARG A 59 8.94 6.24 19.53
N SER A 60 8.26 5.96 18.43
CA SER A 60 7.07 5.11 18.38
C SER A 60 7.28 3.95 17.41
N GLU A 61 6.78 2.77 17.78
CA GLU A 61 6.83 1.57 16.96
C GLU A 61 5.44 1.11 16.55
N ILE A 62 5.33 0.67 15.30
CA ILE A 62 4.16 0.00 14.74
C ILE A 62 4.61 -1.41 14.39
N CYS A 63 4.16 -2.41 15.14
CA CYS A 63 4.39 -3.82 14.87
C CYS A 63 3.16 -4.42 14.18
N LEU A 64 3.33 -4.94 12.97
CA LEU A 64 2.25 -5.54 12.19
C LEU A 64 2.14 -7.03 12.51
N GLU A 65 0.92 -7.47 12.82
CA GLU A 65 0.63 -8.87 13.10
C GLU A 65 0.78 -9.74 11.84
N PRO A 66 0.91 -11.07 11.98
CA PRO A 66 0.86 -11.98 10.83
C PRO A 66 -0.43 -11.77 10.01
N GLY A 67 -0.30 -11.52 8.70
CA GLY A 67 -1.43 -11.24 7.80
C GLY A 67 -1.92 -9.78 7.84
N GLU A 68 -1.37 -8.94 8.71
CA GLU A 68 -1.61 -7.50 8.70
C GLU A 68 -0.67 -6.79 7.72
N TYR A 69 -1.21 -5.87 6.94
CA TYR A 69 -0.47 -5.09 5.96
C TYR A 69 -1.02 -3.67 5.86
N LEU A 70 -0.12 -2.74 5.54
CA LEU A 70 -0.48 -1.35 5.36
C LEU A 70 -1.26 -1.15 4.06
N VAL A 71 -2.40 -0.47 4.16
CA VAL A 71 -3.31 -0.13 3.05
C VAL A 71 -3.34 1.36 2.75
N GLY A 72 -2.67 2.18 3.55
CA GLY A 72 -2.58 3.61 3.29
C GLY A 72 -1.70 4.35 4.29
N VAL A 73 -1.31 5.55 3.89
CA VAL A 73 -0.68 6.53 4.77
C VAL A 73 -1.36 7.87 4.52
N LYS A 74 -1.80 8.52 5.60
CA LYS A 74 -2.33 9.89 5.54
C LYS A 74 -1.60 10.78 6.51
N GLY A 75 -1.73 12.07 6.37
CA GLY A 75 -1.12 13.02 7.28
C GLY A 75 -1.36 14.45 6.87
N ASN A 76 -0.63 15.35 7.51
CA ASN A 76 -0.68 16.78 7.23
C ASN A 76 0.74 17.29 6.93
N LEU A 77 0.82 18.21 5.99
CA LEU A 77 2.01 19.03 5.80
C LEU A 77 2.06 20.10 6.88
N GLY A 78 3.25 20.43 7.36
CA GLY A 78 3.47 21.47 8.35
C GLY A 78 4.43 22.53 7.81
N ASN A 79 4.16 23.80 8.11
CA ASN A 79 5.07 24.90 7.81
C ASN A 79 6.03 25.12 8.98
N PHE A 80 7.33 25.03 8.71
CA PHE A 80 8.41 25.27 9.66
C PHE A 80 9.34 26.36 9.10
N GLY A 81 9.05 27.61 9.43
CA GLY A 81 9.89 28.74 9.02
C GLY A 81 9.95 28.96 7.50
N GLY A 82 8.89 28.64 6.76
CA GLY A 82 8.83 28.75 5.31
C GLY A 82 9.08 27.43 4.56
N CYS A 83 9.53 26.40 5.26
CA CYS A 83 9.69 25.06 4.71
C CYS A 83 8.45 24.20 5.01
N PHE A 84 7.80 23.68 3.98
CA PHE A 84 6.75 22.67 4.14
C PHE A 84 7.38 21.29 4.27
N LEU A 85 7.05 20.53 5.31
CA LEU A 85 7.53 19.16 5.55
C LEU A 85 6.43 18.31 6.20
N LEU A 86 6.70 17.04 6.50
CA LEU A 86 5.71 16.16 7.11
C LEU A 86 5.45 16.55 8.57
N GLY A 87 4.28 17.16 8.81
CA GLY A 87 3.85 17.60 10.13
C GLY A 87 3.28 16.44 10.95
N THR A 88 2.42 15.64 10.33
CA THR A 88 1.87 14.42 10.93
C THR A 88 1.89 13.23 9.98
N LEU A 89 1.96 12.02 10.53
CA LEU A 89 1.74 10.76 9.81
C LEU A 89 0.78 9.84 10.57
N THR A 90 -0.14 9.24 9.83
CA THR A 90 -1.02 8.18 10.30
C THR A 90 -0.94 7.02 9.32
N PHE A 91 -0.60 5.84 9.84
CA PHE A 91 -0.52 4.61 9.07
C PHE A 91 -1.82 3.83 9.21
N ILE A 92 -2.35 3.32 8.11
CA ILE A 92 -3.59 2.56 8.07
C ILE A 92 -3.24 1.16 7.57
N SER A 93 -3.58 0.14 8.35
CA SER A 93 -3.52 -1.26 7.95
C SER A 93 -4.92 -1.79 7.60
N ASN A 94 -4.97 -3.01 7.07
CA ASN A 94 -6.22 -3.73 6.86
C ASN A 94 -6.97 -4.06 8.17
N LEU A 95 -6.32 -3.90 9.34
CA LEU A 95 -6.91 -4.22 10.65
C LEU A 95 -7.05 -3.00 11.57
N ARG A 96 -6.10 -2.05 11.51
CA ARG A 96 -5.87 -1.03 12.53
C ARG A 96 -5.41 0.29 11.93
N THR A 97 -5.48 1.34 12.74
CA THR A 97 -4.93 2.66 12.42
C THR A 97 -3.93 3.06 13.51
N PHE A 98 -2.79 3.63 13.09
CA PHE A 98 -1.67 3.98 13.97
C PHE A 98 -1.30 5.46 13.82
N GLY A 99 -1.21 6.18 14.94
CA GLY A 99 -0.91 7.62 14.99
C GLY A 99 -2.12 8.47 15.36
N PRO A 100 -2.12 9.78 15.02
CA PRO A 100 -1.07 10.49 14.30
C PRO A 100 0.24 10.60 15.08
N TYR A 101 1.35 10.62 14.35
CA TYR A 101 2.71 10.85 14.85
C TYR A 101 3.18 12.22 14.37
N GLY A 102 3.74 13.03 15.26
CA GLY A 102 3.95 14.47 15.05
C GLY A 102 2.72 15.29 15.44
N THR A 103 2.89 16.61 15.55
CA THR A 103 1.83 17.51 16.07
C THR A 103 1.57 18.73 15.19
N ARG A 104 2.35 18.97 14.14
CA ARG A 104 2.15 20.13 13.27
C ARG A 104 1.02 19.87 12.27
N GLU A 105 -0.03 20.65 12.40
CA GLU A 105 -1.14 20.67 11.46
C GLU A 105 -0.86 21.54 10.22
N GLY A 106 -1.65 21.30 9.18
CA GLY A 106 -1.65 22.03 7.92
C GLY A 106 -2.36 21.23 6.82
N PRO A 107 -2.06 21.47 5.53
CA PRO A 107 -2.78 20.81 4.42
C PRO A 107 -2.72 19.27 4.50
N PRO A 108 -3.86 18.57 4.43
CA PRO A 108 -3.88 17.11 4.50
C PRO A 108 -3.37 16.48 3.19
N PHE A 109 -2.84 15.27 3.28
CA PHE A 109 -2.53 14.40 2.16
C PHE A 109 -2.88 12.95 2.46
N ASP A 110 -3.06 12.15 1.41
CA ASP A 110 -3.35 10.72 1.49
C ASP A 110 -2.58 9.97 0.39
N LEU A 111 -2.09 8.78 0.74
CA LEU A 111 -1.37 7.84 -0.10
C LEU A 111 -2.03 6.45 0.04
N PRO A 112 -3.20 6.23 -0.58
CA PRO A 112 -3.92 4.97 -0.50
C PRO A 112 -3.23 3.88 -1.33
N ALA A 113 -3.18 2.66 -0.80
CA ALA A 113 -2.73 1.49 -1.54
C ALA A 113 -3.91 0.86 -2.31
N ALA A 114 -4.54 1.63 -3.20
CA ALA A 114 -5.79 1.30 -3.90
C ALA A 114 -5.86 -0.14 -4.46
N GLY A 115 -6.41 -1.08 -3.69
CA GLY A 115 -6.52 -2.51 -4.06
C GLY A 115 -5.25 -3.35 -3.85
N GLY A 116 -4.25 -2.81 -3.14
CA GLY A 116 -2.97 -3.46 -2.87
C GLY A 116 -2.50 -3.29 -1.43
N LYS A 117 -1.23 -3.64 -1.22
CA LYS A 117 -0.53 -3.45 0.05
C LYS A 117 0.72 -2.60 -0.15
N ILE A 118 1.07 -1.79 0.84
CA ILE A 118 2.34 -1.05 0.84
C ILE A 118 3.48 -2.02 1.13
N VAL A 119 4.50 -2.03 0.28
CA VAL A 119 5.68 -2.90 0.37
C VAL A 119 6.97 -2.13 0.64
N GLY A 120 6.92 -0.80 0.61
CA GLY A 120 8.06 0.04 0.94
C GLY A 120 7.76 1.51 0.77
N PHE A 121 8.79 2.32 0.99
CA PHE A 121 8.68 3.77 0.95
C PHE A 121 9.82 4.40 0.16
N HIS A 122 9.57 5.58 -0.36
CA HIS A 122 10.57 6.49 -0.91
C HIS A 122 10.27 7.90 -0.42
N GLY A 123 11.19 8.84 -0.57
CA GLY A 123 10.93 10.17 -0.08
C GLY A 123 12.12 11.10 -0.14
N ARG A 124 12.05 12.13 0.69
CA ARG A 124 13.10 13.11 0.90
C ARG A 124 13.35 13.29 2.39
N SER A 125 14.61 13.41 2.78
CA SER A 125 14.95 13.67 4.18
C SER A 125 16.24 14.46 4.30
N GLY A 126 16.27 15.41 5.22
CA GLY A 126 17.47 16.08 5.70
C GLY A 126 17.57 15.96 7.21
N GLY A 127 17.41 17.08 7.92
CA GLY A 127 17.29 17.10 9.37
C GLY A 127 16.01 16.43 9.88
N LEU A 128 14.92 16.55 9.11
CA LEU A 128 13.61 15.98 9.36
C LEU A 128 13.17 15.14 8.15
N LEU A 129 11.98 14.53 8.23
CA LEU A 129 11.37 13.85 7.10
C LEU A 129 10.61 14.87 6.23
N ASP A 130 11.24 15.30 5.13
CA ASP A 130 10.69 16.33 4.23
C ASP A 130 9.48 15.82 3.44
N ALA A 131 9.57 14.61 2.88
CA ALA A 131 8.52 14.05 2.04
C ALA A 131 8.49 12.51 2.09
N LEU A 132 7.30 11.93 1.90
CA LEU A 132 7.09 10.48 1.92
C LEU A 132 6.20 10.04 0.77
N GLY A 133 6.58 8.94 0.14
CA GLY A 133 5.85 8.21 -0.88
C GLY A 133 5.85 6.72 -0.56
N THR A 134 4.99 5.97 -1.25
CA THR A 134 4.74 4.55 -0.98
C THR A 134 4.94 3.72 -2.25
N TYR A 135 5.58 2.56 -2.11
CA TYR A 135 5.55 1.50 -3.10
C TYR A 135 4.40 0.56 -2.77
N VAL A 136 3.54 0.30 -3.76
CA VAL A 136 2.34 -0.52 -3.61
C VAL A 136 2.48 -1.75 -4.49
N SER A 137 2.23 -2.91 -3.91
CA SER A 137 2.07 -4.17 -4.64
C SER A 137 0.59 -4.51 -4.72
N ILE A 138 0.10 -4.78 -5.92
CA ILE A 138 -1.30 -5.16 -6.14
C ILE A 138 -1.49 -6.58 -5.63
N LEU A 139 -2.49 -6.78 -4.79
CA LEU A 139 -2.83 -8.13 -4.35
C LEU A 139 -3.47 -8.87 -5.54
N PRO A 140 -2.98 -10.08 -5.90
CA PRO A 140 -3.64 -10.84 -6.94
C PRO A 140 -5.08 -11.08 -6.48
N PHE A 141 -6.04 -10.71 -7.34
CA PHE A 141 -7.43 -11.04 -7.11
C PHE A 141 -7.56 -12.56 -7.22
N VAL A 142 -7.52 -13.25 -6.07
CA VAL A 142 -7.78 -14.69 -6.05
C VAL A 142 -9.28 -14.84 -6.30
N LEU A 143 -9.66 -15.07 -7.56
CA LEU A 143 -10.95 -15.67 -7.85
C LEU A 143 -10.96 -17.00 -7.09
N HIS A 144 -11.79 -17.10 -6.06
CA HIS A 144 -12.03 -18.37 -5.42
C HIS A 144 -12.59 -19.30 -6.50
N GLU A 145 -11.78 -20.24 -6.98
CA GLU A 145 -12.24 -21.27 -7.90
C GLU A 145 -13.35 -22.06 -7.21
N HIS A 146 -14.55 -21.98 -7.78
CA HIS A 146 -15.62 -22.99 -7.85
C HIS A 146 -16.94 -22.27 -8.16
N VAL A 147 -17.02 -21.59 -9.32
CA VAL A 147 -18.31 -21.38 -9.97
C VAL A 147 -18.30 -22.27 -11.20
N ASN A 148 -18.91 -23.46 -11.10
CA ASN A 148 -19.21 -24.27 -12.26
C ASN A 148 -20.25 -23.50 -13.09
N VAL A 149 -19.80 -22.88 -14.18
CA VAL A 149 -20.71 -22.30 -15.18
C VAL A 149 -21.19 -23.44 -16.07
N TYR A 150 -22.36 -23.99 -15.76
CA TYR A 150 -23.04 -24.90 -16.68
C TYR A 150 -23.77 -24.06 -17.73
N CYS A 151 -23.25 -24.04 -18.96
CA CYS A 151 -24.03 -23.60 -20.11
C CYS A 151 -25.06 -24.68 -20.42
N THR A 152 -26.30 -24.52 -19.94
CA THR A 152 -27.43 -25.30 -20.47
C THR A 152 -27.92 -24.61 -21.73
N SER A 153 -28.18 -25.38 -22.79
CA SER A 153 -28.68 -24.91 -24.08
C SER A 153 -30.17 -24.55 -24.06
N SER A 154 -30.65 -23.96 -22.96
CA SER A 154 -32.05 -23.54 -22.82
C SER A 154 -32.18 -22.03 -23.03
N PRO A 155 -33.04 -21.55 -23.95
CA PRO A 155 -33.13 -20.14 -24.33
C PRO A 155 -33.77 -19.18 -23.29
N ASP A 156 -34.07 -19.62 -22.06
CA ASP A 156 -35.08 -18.94 -21.22
C ASP A 156 -34.59 -18.20 -19.95
N VAL A 157 -33.32 -17.80 -19.80
CA VAL A 157 -32.93 -17.00 -18.61
C VAL A 157 -31.97 -15.85 -18.93
N LEU A 158 -32.43 -14.87 -19.72
CA LEU A 158 -31.83 -13.54 -19.78
C LEU A 158 -32.30 -12.67 -18.60
N ARG A 159 -31.91 -13.06 -17.38
CA ARG A 159 -31.95 -12.19 -16.19
C ARG A 159 -30.72 -12.46 -15.32
N MET A 160 -29.53 -12.16 -15.86
CA MET A 160 -28.32 -12.03 -15.06
C MET A 160 -27.96 -10.56 -14.87
N SER A 161 -27.74 -10.20 -13.61
CA SER A 161 -27.42 -8.86 -13.12
C SER A 161 -26.26 -8.22 -13.89
N THR A 162 -26.38 -6.92 -14.18
CA THR A 162 -25.44 -6.08 -14.95
C THR A 162 -24.00 -6.11 -14.42
N SER A 163 -23.77 -6.53 -13.18
CA SER A 163 -22.42 -6.72 -12.61
C SER A 163 -21.63 -7.86 -13.27
N ILE A 164 -22.30 -8.89 -13.80
CA ILE A 164 -21.63 -10.09 -14.35
C ILE A 164 -21.21 -9.85 -15.82
N TYR A 165 -21.98 -9.04 -16.56
CA TYR A 165 -21.71 -8.76 -17.97
C TYR A 165 -20.37 -8.05 -18.22
N PHE A 166 -19.96 -7.16 -17.32
CA PHE A 166 -18.67 -6.47 -17.42
C PHE A 166 -17.48 -7.42 -17.24
N CYS A 167 -17.65 -8.48 -16.43
CA CYS A 167 -16.62 -9.50 -16.23
C CYS A 167 -16.42 -10.39 -17.47
N ILE A 168 -17.51 -10.72 -18.19
CA ILE A 168 -17.43 -11.64 -19.34
C ILE A 168 -16.75 -10.97 -20.54
N LEU A 169 -17.00 -9.68 -20.80
CA LEU A 169 -16.45 -9.00 -21.97
C LEU A 169 -14.92 -8.86 -21.96
N HIS A 170 -14.28 -8.88 -20.79
CA HIS A 170 -12.82 -8.79 -20.69
C HIS A 170 -12.12 -10.16 -20.82
N VAL A 171 -12.81 -11.26 -20.51
CA VAL A 171 -12.22 -12.62 -20.51
C VAL A 171 -12.23 -13.25 -21.92
N ALA A 172 -13.15 -12.86 -22.80
CA ALA A 172 -13.30 -13.46 -24.12
C ALA A 172 -12.13 -13.22 -25.10
N ARG A 173 -11.15 -12.35 -24.78
CA ARG A 173 -10.01 -12.07 -25.67
C ARG A 173 -8.82 -13.02 -25.54
N HIS A 174 -8.76 -13.89 -24.53
CA HIS A 174 -7.53 -14.66 -24.25
C HIS A 174 -7.71 -16.15 -23.92
N VAL A 175 -8.90 -16.74 -24.08
CA VAL A 175 -9.10 -18.18 -23.86
C VAL A 175 -9.42 -18.88 -25.20
N PRO A 176 -8.62 -19.86 -25.66
CA PRO A 176 -9.01 -20.70 -26.77
C PRO A 176 -10.18 -21.60 -26.36
N LEU A 177 -11.28 -21.55 -27.14
CA LEU A 177 -12.42 -22.44 -27.01
C LEU A 177 -11.98 -23.90 -27.24
N VAL A 178 -11.96 -24.72 -26.19
CA VAL A 178 -11.81 -26.17 -26.33
C VAL A 178 -13.20 -26.76 -26.52
N CYS A 179 -13.54 -27.09 -27.77
CA CYS A 179 -14.73 -27.88 -28.08
C CYS A 179 -14.44 -29.35 -27.79
N VAL A 180 -14.99 -29.89 -26.69
CA VAL A 180 -14.99 -31.34 -26.47
C VAL A 180 -16.24 -31.91 -27.14
N GLY A 181 -16.06 -32.50 -28.33
CA GLY A 181 -17.11 -33.25 -29.01
C GLY A 181 -17.38 -34.55 -28.26
N GLY A 182 -18.45 -34.55 -27.45
CA GLY A 182 -19.00 -35.77 -26.87
C GLY A 182 -19.77 -36.56 -27.92
N LEU A 183 -19.22 -37.71 -28.30
CA LEU A 183 -19.92 -38.74 -29.05
C LEU A 183 -21.06 -39.28 -28.15
N VAL A 184 -22.31 -39.12 -28.56
CA VAL A 184 -23.44 -39.85 -27.98
C VAL A 184 -23.84 -40.93 -28.98
N ALA A 185 -24.02 -42.14 -28.44
CA ALA A 185 -24.13 -43.44 -29.10
C ALA A 185 -25.17 -43.53 -30.23
#